data_AF-A0A2D7GB16-F1
#
_entry.id   AF-A0A2D7GB16-F1
#
_cell.length_a   1.000
_cell.length_b   1.000
_cell.length_c   1.000
_cell.angle_alpha   90.00
_cell.angle_beta   90.00
_cell.angle_gamma   90.00
#
_symmetry.space_group_name_H-M   'P 1'
#
loop_
_entity.id
_entity.type
_entity.pdbx_description
1 polymer ?
#
loop_
_entity_poly.entity_id
_entity_poly.type
_entity_poly.pdbx_seq_one_letter_code
_entity_poly.pdbx_strand_id
1 'polypeptide(L)' 'MKFFRIGDHVKKVSGDSDVGKTGEIVAVRYNAKGEIILSVQTKAVEWTRTLRIATPSWPSEDCVIIEKS' A
#
# COMPACT_ATOMS: atom_id res chain seq x y z
N MET A 1 5.05 17.92 -0.04
CA MET A 1 4.05 17.05 0.63
C MET A 1 3.68 15.94 -0.35
N LYS A 2 3.88 14.66 0.00
CA LYS A 2 3.47 13.54 -0.86
C LYS A 2 1.94 13.46 -0.82
N PHE A 3 1.28 13.54 -1.96
CA PHE A 3 -0.18 13.39 -2.06
C PHE A 3 -0.49 11.98 -2.53
N PHE A 4 -0.97 11.12 -1.63
CA PHE A 4 -1.47 9.80 -1.97
C PHE A 4 -2.94 9.87 -2.38
N ARG A 5 -3.30 9.20 -3.47
CA ARG A 5 -4.67 9.14 -3.99
C ARG A 5 -5.11 7.70 -4.18
N ILE A 6 -6.41 7.48 -4.14
CA ILE A 6 -7.00 6.18 -4.50
C ILE A 6 -6.65 5.89 -5.97
N GLY A 7 -6.20 4.68 -6.26
CA GLY A 7 -5.70 4.25 -7.57
C GLY A 7 -4.18 4.41 -7.76
N ASP A 8 -3.51 5.17 -6.89
CA ASP A 8 -2.04 5.26 -6.94
C ASP A 8 -1.43 3.89 -6.63
N HIS A 9 -0.43 3.53 -7.44
CA HIS A 9 0.40 2.37 -7.15
C HIS A 9 1.51 2.78 -6.19
N VAL A 10 1.67 2.04 -5.10
CA VAL A 10 2.67 2.30 -4.08
C VAL A 10 3.52 1.08 -3.79
N LYS A 11 4.75 1.32 -3.36
CA LYS A 11 5.63 0.32 -2.76
C LYS A 11 5.85 0.65 -1.30
N LYS A 12 5.76 -0.36 -0.44
CA LYS A 12 6.19 -0.21 0.95
C LYS A 12 7.71 -0.28 1.05
N VAL A 13 8.33 0.69 1.70
CA VAL A 13 9.79 0.83 1.79
C VAL A 13 10.35 0.69 3.20
N SER A 14 9.50 0.76 4.23
CA SER A 14 9.87 0.60 5.65
C SER A 14 8.74 -0.04 6.47
N GLY A 15 9.02 -0.35 7.73
CA GLY A 15 8.11 -1.04 8.66
C GLY A 15 8.35 -2.56 8.75
N ASP A 16 7.64 -3.23 9.66
CA ASP A 16 7.94 -4.62 10.02
C ASP A 16 7.39 -5.68 9.05
N SER A 17 6.48 -5.30 8.15
CA SER A 17 5.76 -6.24 7.27
C SER A 17 5.47 -5.61 5.93
N ASP A 18 5.36 -6.43 4.88
CA ASP A 18 5.07 -6.04 3.50
C ASP A 18 6.12 -5.14 2.82
N VAL A 19 7.27 -4.91 3.43
CA VAL A 19 8.39 -4.16 2.81
C VAL A 19 8.77 -4.83 1.49
N GLY A 20 8.91 -4.01 0.45
CA GLY A 20 9.19 -4.46 -0.91
C GLY A 20 7.94 -4.83 -1.71
N LYS A 21 6.78 -5.07 -1.08
CA LYS A 21 5.54 -5.34 -1.80
C LYS A 21 5.01 -4.07 -2.46
N THR A 22 4.36 -4.28 -3.60
CA THR A 22 3.65 -3.26 -4.34
C THR A 22 2.15 -3.52 -4.27
N GLY A 23 1.37 -2.45 -4.35
CA GLY A 23 -0.08 -2.54 -4.39
C GLY A 23 -0.72 -1.22 -4.78
N GLU A 24 -2.03 -1.26 -4.93
CA GLU A 24 -2.86 -0.11 -5.30
C GLU A 24 -3.56 0.44 -4.06
N ILE A 25 -3.55 1.75 -3.87
CA ILE A 25 -4.30 2.38 -2.78
C ILE A 25 -5.79 2.29 -3.09
N VAL A 26 -6.54 1.61 -2.21
CA VAL A 26 -8.00 1.48 -2.33
C VAL A 26 -8.76 2.36 -1.35
N ALA A 27 -8.10 2.83 -0.29
CA ALA A 27 -8.65 3.83 0.61
C ALA A 27 -7.54 4.64 1.29
N VAL A 28 -7.85 5.90 1.59
CA VAL A 28 -7.02 6.80 2.40
C VAL A 28 -7.81 7.16 3.64
N ARG A 29 -7.24 6.90 4.82
CA ARG A 29 -7.86 7.18 6.12
C ARG A 29 -6.91 8.00 6.98
N TYR A 30 -7.46 8.64 8.01
CA TYR A 30 -6.70 9.33 9.03
C TYR A 30 -6.98 8.69 10.38
N ASN A 31 -5.95 8.49 11.19
CA ASN A 31 -6.15 8.06 12.58
C ASN A 31 -6.50 9.25 13.48
N ALA A 32 -6.76 8.99 14.78
CA ALA A 32 -7.12 10.03 15.75
C ALA A 32 -6.00 11.09 15.97
N LYS A 33 -4.76 10.80 15.56
CA LYS A 33 -3.63 11.74 15.62
C LYS A 33 -3.49 12.59 14.34
N GLY A 34 -4.33 12.35 13.33
CA GLY A 34 -4.23 13.01 12.02
C GLY A 34 -3.19 12.40 11.08
N GLU A 35 -2.64 11.23 11.40
CA GLU A 35 -1.67 10.53 10.54
C GLU A 35 -2.41 9.79 9.42
N ILE A 36 -1.84 9.80 8.21
CA ILE A 36 -2.42 9.14 7.03
C ILE A 36 -2.11 7.65 7.07
N ILE A 37 -3.16 6.83 6.99
CA ILE A 37 -3.13 5.38 6.85
C ILE A 37 -3.73 4.99 5.50
N LEU A 38 -2.97 4.25 4.71
CA LEU A 38 -3.33 3.78 3.38
C LEU A 38 -3.84 2.35 3.47
N SER A 39 -5.03 2.05 2.96
CA SER A 39 -5.43 0.66 2.69
C SER A 39 -4.96 0.31 1.29
N VAL A 40 -4.08 -0.69 1.18
CA VAL A 40 -3.40 -1.03 -0.06
C VAL A 40 -3.80 -2.44 -0.47
N GLN A 41 -4.35 -2.60 -1.67
CA GLN A 41 -4.61 -3.91 -2.23
C GLN A 41 -3.32 -4.46 -2.87
N THR A 42 -2.81 -5.56 -2.32
CA THR A 42 -1.65 -6.27 -2.86
C THR A 42 -2.09 -7.59 -3.48
N LYS A 43 -1.52 -7.93 -4.64
CA LYS A 43 -1.72 -9.23 -5.29
C LYS A 43 -0.50 -10.09 -5.01
N ALA A 44 -0.62 -11.05 -4.10
CA ALA A 44 0.41 -12.06 -3.91
C ALA A 44 0.17 -13.18 -4.93
N VAL A 45 1.09 -13.35 -5.87
CA VAL A 45 1.12 -14.53 -6.73
C VAL A 45 1.86 -15.63 -5.97
N GLU A 46 1.13 -16.43 -5.18
CA GLU A 46 1.68 -17.69 -4.69
C GLU A 46 1.72 -18.68 -5.87
N TRP A 47 2.85 -19.36 -6.05
CA TRP A 47 3.11 -20.32 -7.15
C TRP A 47 2.12 -21.51 -7.19
N THR A 48 1.19 -21.58 -6.24
CA THR A 48 0.14 -22.59 -6.09
C THR A 48 -1.22 -22.10 -6.62
N ARG A 49 -1.30 -21.66 -7.89
CA ARG A 49 -2.55 -21.44 -8.68
C ARG A 49 -3.67 -20.57 -8.05
N THR A 50 -3.50 -20.01 -6.86
CA THR A 50 -4.54 -19.30 -6.12
C THR A 50 -4.07 -17.86 -5.91
N LEU A 51 -4.66 -16.94 -6.66
CA LEU A 51 -4.42 -15.52 -6.45
C LEU A 51 -5.05 -15.11 -5.11
N ARG A 52 -4.23 -14.76 -4.12
CA ARG A 52 -4.72 -14.18 -2.86
C ARG A 52 -4.62 -12.66 -2.94
N ILE A 53 -5.76 -12.01 -2.77
CA ILE A 53 -5.87 -10.56 -2.67
C ILE A 53 -5.84 -10.22 -1.18
N ALA A 54 -4.81 -9.48 -0.74
CA ALA A 54 -4.72 -8.97 0.62
C ALA A 54 -4.86 -7.46 0.60
N THR A 55 -5.56 -6.90 1.60
CA THR A 55 -5.73 -5.45 1.74
C THR A 55 -5.14 -4.95 3.06
N PRO A 56 -3.80 -4.97 3.24
CA PRO A 56 -3.16 -4.42 4.44
C PRO A 56 -3.35 -2.90 4.56
N SER A 57 -3.17 -2.40 5.77
CA SER A 57 -3.10 -0.97 6.08
C SER A 57 -1.66 -0.56 6.32
N TRP A 58 -1.17 0.43 5.58
CA TRP A 58 0.21 0.93 5.66
C TRP A 58 0.22 2.40 6.06
N PRO A 59 1.08 2.81 7.02
CA PRO A 59 1.37 4.22 7.23
C PRO A 59 1.88 4.88 5.95
N SER A 60 1.45 6.11 5.68
CA SER A 60 1.88 6.83 4.47
C SER A 60 3.38 7.12 4.45
N GLU A 61 4.01 7.25 5.62
CA GLU A 61 5.45 7.44 5.78
C GLU A 61 6.25 6.22 5.30
N ASP A 62 5.66 5.02 5.37
CA ASP A 62 6.27 3.77 4.92
C ASP A 62 6.14 3.52 3.42
N CYS A 63 5.58 4.47 2.65
CA CYS A 63 5.19 4.25 1.26
C CYS A 63 5.82 5.26 0.28
N VAL A 64 6.03 4.80 -0.95
CA VAL A 64 6.39 5.65 -2.10
C VAL A 64 5.49 5.34 -3.29
N ILE A 65 5.04 6.38 -3.98
CA ILE A 65 4.27 6.27 -5.22
C ILE A 65 5.19 5.76 -6.32
N ILE A 66 4.74 4.75 -7.05
CA ILE A 66 5.38 4.23 -8.26
C ILE A 66 4.56 4.74 -9.44
N GLU A 67 5.08 5.71 -10.17
CA GLU A 67 4.54 6.06 -11.47
C GLU A 67 5.01 4.99 -12.47
N LYS A 68 4.07 4.28 -13.11
CA LYS A 68 4.43 3.47 -14.28
C LYS A 68 4.70 4.43 -15.43
N SER A 69 5.90 4.34 -16.00
CA SER A 69 6.27 4.96 -17.27
C SER A 69 5.43 4.43 -18.43
#